data_AF-A0A660T1B9-F1
#
_entry.id   AF-A0A660T1B9-F1
#
_cell.length_a   1.000
_cell.length_b   1.000
_cell.length_c   1.000
_cell.angle_alpha   90.00
_cell.angle_beta   90.00
_cell.angle_gamma   90.00
#
_symmetry.space_group_name_H-M   'P 1'
#
loop_
_entity.id
_entity.type
_entity.pdbx_description
1 polymer ?
#
loop_
_entity_poly.entity_id
_entity_poly.type
_entity_poly.pdbx_seq_one_letter_code
_entity_poly.pdbx_strand_id
1 'polypeptide(L)'
;HDKAGQPISGSLGALTDAFHEGCEIKAGIVGLFYNLGDQNSQKIEHEVFIQTGWGYYYNEEKVMIAETHPLVKVKPAIPLQYKSGAWNFGWLVLRTDGACVERISNPYTLKFTDTNRRYELRWFVR
;
A
#
# COMPACT_ATOMS: atom_id res chain seq x y z
N HIS A 1 3.85 -2.10 11.28
CA HIS A 1 3.49 -0.77 11.77
C HIS A 1 2.01 -0.74 12.03
N ASP A 2 1.62 -0.21 13.19
CA ASP A 2 0.22 0.00 13.55
C ASP A 2 -0.37 1.23 12.85
N LYS A 3 -1.61 1.62 13.22
CA LYS A 3 -2.29 2.80 12.65
C LYS A 3 -1.55 4.10 12.91
N ALA A 4 -0.73 4.16 13.96
CA ALA A 4 0.09 5.31 14.32
C ALA A 4 1.45 5.30 13.61
N GLY A 5 1.76 4.28 12.82
CA GLY A 5 3.04 4.12 12.14
C GLY A 5 4.14 3.54 13.04
N GLN A 6 3.81 3.00 14.20
CA GLN A 6 4.79 2.44 15.14
C GLN A 6 5.10 0.98 14.81
N PRO A 7 6.37 0.55 14.82
CA PRO A 7 6.73 -0.85 14.60
C PRO A 7 6.07 -1.77 15.64
N ILE A 8 5.37 -2.81 15.17
CA ILE A 8 4.77 -3.84 16.05
C ILE A 8 5.77 -4.98 16.29
N SER A 9 6.53 -5.33 15.26
CA SER A 9 7.57 -6.37 15.28
C SER A 9 8.60 -6.09 14.18
N GLY A 10 9.78 -6.71 14.30
CA GLY A 10 10.93 -6.44 13.43
C GLY A 10 11.61 -5.10 13.76
N SER A 11 12.55 -4.70 12.92
CA SER A 11 13.24 -3.41 13.05
C SER A 11 13.46 -2.78 11.68
N LEU A 12 13.48 -1.45 11.66
CA LEU A 12 13.83 -0.71 10.44
C LEU A 12 15.26 -1.05 9.99
N GLY A 13 16.19 -1.23 10.93
CA GLY A 13 17.57 -1.61 10.64
C GLY A 13 17.65 -2.92 9.85
N ALA A 14 16.96 -3.97 10.32
CA ALA A 14 16.95 -5.25 9.61
C ALA A 14 16.32 -5.15 8.21
N LEU A 15 15.28 -4.33 8.05
CA LEU A 15 14.68 -4.06 6.74
C LEU A 15 15.67 -3.33 5.81
N THR A 16 16.39 -2.33 6.32
CA THR A 16 17.38 -1.58 5.54
C THR A 16 18.60 -2.42 5.20
N ASP A 17 19.05 -3.31 6.10
CA ASP A 17 20.17 -4.22 5.84
C ASP A 17 19.83 -5.19 4.71
N ALA A 18 18.66 -5.83 4.79
CA ALA A 18 18.16 -6.70 3.71
C ALA A 18 17.99 -5.93 2.39
N PHE A 19 17.53 -4.68 2.43
CA PHE A 19 17.46 -3.84 1.23
C PHE A 19 18.85 -3.59 0.61
N HIS A 20 19.86 -3.30 1.42
CA HIS A 20 21.23 -3.11 0.95
C HIS A 20 21.84 -4.41 0.37
N GLU A 21 21.42 -5.57 0.88
CA GLU A 21 21.79 -6.90 0.36
C GLU A 21 21.07 -7.25 -0.95
N GLY A 22 20.13 -6.41 -1.42
CA GLY A 22 19.36 -6.63 -2.64
C GLY A 22 18.21 -7.61 -2.49
N CYS A 23 17.74 -7.86 -1.26
CA CYS A 23 16.59 -8.72 -1.00
C CYS A 23 15.30 -8.18 -1.65
N GLU A 24 14.41 -9.10 -2.00
CA GLU A 24 13.07 -8.75 -2.49
C GLU A 24 12.24 -8.23 -1.32
N ILE A 25 11.55 -7.08 -1.51
CA ILE A 25 10.68 -6.49 -0.51
C ILE A 25 9.21 -6.65 -0.91
N LYS A 26 8.38 -6.99 0.08
CA LYS A 26 6.91 -7.04 -0.04
C LYS A 26 6.28 -6.25 1.09
N ALA A 27 5.10 -5.72 0.83
CA ALA A 27 4.31 -5.00 1.82
C ALA A 27 2.95 -5.68 2.01
N GLY A 28 2.53 -5.81 3.26
CA GLY A 28 1.16 -6.08 3.69
C GLY A 28 0.47 -4.77 4.03
N ILE A 29 -0.69 -4.50 3.44
CA ILE A 29 -1.43 -3.24 3.57
C ILE A 29 -2.85 -3.54 4.05
N VAL A 30 -3.16 -3.13 5.28
CA VAL A 30 -4.49 -3.38 5.87
C VAL A 30 -5.50 -2.35 5.36
N GLY A 31 -6.68 -2.80 4.94
CA GLY A 31 -7.81 -1.91 4.68
C GLY A 31 -7.69 -1.02 3.43
N LEU A 32 -6.83 -1.37 2.47
CA LEU A 32 -6.59 -0.60 1.24
C LEU A 32 -7.86 -0.27 0.43
N PHE A 33 -8.88 -1.13 0.50
CA PHE A 33 -10.15 -0.98 -0.23
C PHE A 33 -11.27 -0.29 0.56
N TYR A 34 -11.05 0.14 1.81
CA TYR A 34 -12.12 0.78 2.61
C TYR A 34 -12.70 2.06 1.99
N ASN A 35 -11.98 2.68 1.05
CA ASN A 35 -12.40 3.90 0.37
C ASN A 35 -13.00 3.65 -1.03
N LEU A 36 -13.17 2.39 -1.43
CA LEU A 36 -13.67 2.02 -2.75
C LEU A 36 -15.13 1.53 -2.65
N GLY A 37 -16.09 2.41 -2.92
CA GLY A 37 -17.53 2.11 -2.91
C GLY A 37 -18.35 3.05 -2.03
N ASP A 38 -19.65 2.75 -1.91
CA ASP A 38 -20.58 3.54 -1.10
C ASP A 38 -20.16 3.58 0.38
N GLN A 39 -20.19 4.76 0.98
CA GLN A 39 -19.81 4.95 2.39
C GLN A 39 -20.69 4.15 3.37
N ASN A 40 -21.88 3.75 2.92
CA ASN A 40 -22.83 2.94 3.68
C ASN A 40 -22.59 1.42 3.54
N SER A 41 -21.64 0.99 2.72
CA SER A 41 -21.34 -0.43 2.56
C SER A 41 -20.53 -0.96 3.74
N GLN A 42 -20.82 -2.19 4.15
CA GLN A 42 -20.09 -2.87 5.21
C GLN A 42 -18.62 -3.01 4.82
N LYS A 43 -17.72 -2.52 5.68
CA LYS A 43 -16.27 -2.67 5.49
C LYS A 43 -15.89 -4.12 5.78
N ILE A 44 -15.38 -4.80 4.76
CA ILE A 44 -14.82 -6.15 4.89
C ILE A 44 -13.36 -6.01 5.32
N GLU A 45 -12.99 -6.59 6.47
CA GLU A 45 -11.60 -6.64 6.92
C GLU A 45 -10.75 -7.43 5.91
N HIS A 46 -9.64 -6.84 5.49
CA HIS A 46 -8.74 -7.45 4.51
C HIS A 46 -7.32 -6.87 4.64
N GLU A 47 -6.36 -7.63 4.13
CA GLU A 47 -4.97 -7.20 3.96
C GLU A 47 -4.48 -7.59 2.57
N VAL A 48 -3.82 -6.65 1.92
CA VAL A 48 -3.24 -6.84 0.58
C VAL A 48 -1.75 -7.07 0.73
N PHE A 49 -1.25 -8.18 0.21
CA PHE A 49 0.18 -8.45 0.09
C PHE A 49 0.63 -8.13 -1.33
N ILE A 50 1.62 -7.27 -1.47
CA ILE A 50 2.09 -6.80 -2.77
C ILE A 50 3.61 -6.70 -2.80
N GLN A 51 4.19 -7.07 -3.94
CA GLN A 51 5.61 -6.86 -4.20
C GLN A 51 5.88 -5.37 -4.44
N THR A 52 7.00 -4.89 -3.91
CA THR A 52 7.49 -3.53 -4.17
C THR A 52 8.52 -3.54 -5.28
N GLY A 53 8.56 -2.44 -6.04
CA GLY A 53 9.61 -2.14 -7.01
C GLY A 53 10.74 -1.38 -6.33
N TRP A 54 11.02 -0.17 -6.81
CA TRP A 54 12.11 0.66 -6.29
C TRP A 54 11.82 1.16 -4.87
N GLY A 55 12.89 1.27 -4.08
CA GLY A 55 12.83 1.82 -2.73
C GLY A 55 14.01 2.74 -2.45
N TYR A 56 13.82 3.62 -1.47
CA TYR A 56 14.84 4.56 -1.01
C TYR A 56 14.83 4.61 0.50
N TYR A 57 16.01 4.64 1.11
CA TYR A 57 16.17 4.87 2.53
C TYR A 57 16.65 6.31 2.78
N TYR A 58 15.85 7.06 3.52
CA TYR A 58 16.14 8.43 3.93
C TYR A 58 16.93 8.41 5.23
N ASN A 59 18.22 8.70 5.13
CA ASN A 59 19.17 8.53 6.24
C ASN A 59 18.94 9.51 7.40
N GLU A 60 18.44 10.72 7.16
CA GLU A 60 18.22 11.72 8.21
C GLU A 60 16.91 11.43 8.95
N GLU A 61 15.83 11.18 8.20
CA GLU A 61 14.49 10.92 8.72
C GLU A 61 14.29 9.51 9.25
N LYS A 62 15.23 8.59 8.95
CA LYS A 62 15.14 7.16 9.30
C LYS A 62 13.82 6.56 8.84
N VAL A 63 13.49 6.78 7.57
CA VAL A 63 12.32 6.17 6.92
C VAL A 63 12.71 5.54 5.60
N MET A 64 12.13 4.38 5.32
CA MET A 64 12.24 3.76 4.01
C MET A 64 10.94 3.99 3.24
N ILE A 65 11.06 4.31 1.96
CA ILE A 65 9.94 4.30 1.02
C ILE A 65 10.11 3.17 0.00
N ALA A 66 8.99 2.66 -0.49
CA ALA A 66 8.97 1.74 -1.62
C ALA A 66 7.72 1.95 -2.46
N GLU A 67 7.88 1.93 -3.78
CA GLU A 67 6.75 1.92 -4.71
C GLU A 67 6.23 0.50 -4.85
N THR A 68 4.92 0.29 -4.87
CA THR A 68 4.34 -1.01 -5.22
C THR A 68 4.44 -1.27 -6.71
N HIS A 69 4.43 -2.54 -7.11
CA HIS A 69 3.98 -2.83 -8.48
C HIS A 69 2.57 -2.27 -8.73
N PRO A 70 2.21 -1.97 -9.99
CA PRO A 70 0.87 -1.49 -10.29
C PRO A 70 -0.17 -2.48 -9.80
N LEU A 71 -1.25 -1.97 -9.21
CA LEU A 71 -2.36 -2.78 -8.73
C LEU A 71 -3.68 -2.30 -9.32
N VAL A 72 -4.62 -3.24 -9.42
CA VAL A 72 -6.02 -2.96 -9.71
C VAL A 72 -6.80 -3.11 -8.42
N LYS A 73 -7.51 -2.05 -8.03
CA LYS A 73 -8.40 -2.05 -6.88
C LYS A 73 -9.82 -2.32 -7.36
N VAL A 74 -10.43 -3.38 -6.86
CA VAL A 74 -11.83 -3.75 -7.14
C VAL A 74 -12.58 -3.75 -5.83
N LYS A 75 -13.79 -3.15 -5.81
CA LYS A 75 -14.64 -3.12 -4.62
C LYS A 75 -14.84 -4.56 -4.12
N PRO A 76 -14.55 -4.86 -2.85
CA PRO A 76 -14.75 -6.19 -2.30
C PRO A 76 -16.19 -6.69 -2.49
N ALA A 77 -16.35 -7.92 -2.98
CA ALA A 77 -17.64 -8.58 -3.20
C ALA A 77 -17.46 -10.11 -3.13
N ILE A 78 -18.53 -10.84 -2.79
CA ILE A 78 -18.57 -12.31 -2.82
C ILE A 78 -19.72 -12.73 -3.77
N PRO A 79 -19.44 -13.27 -4.97
CA PRO A 79 -18.11 -13.38 -5.60
C PRO A 79 -17.55 -12.00 -6.01
N LEU A 80 -16.23 -11.93 -6.25
CA LEU A 80 -15.60 -10.72 -6.76
C LEU A 80 -16.16 -10.37 -8.15
N GLN A 81 -16.55 -9.12 -8.36
CA GLN A 81 -17.15 -8.66 -9.61
C GLN A 81 -16.63 -7.28 -10.01
N TYR A 82 -16.25 -7.12 -11.28
CA TYR A 82 -16.00 -5.81 -11.88
C TYR A 82 -17.33 -5.13 -12.21
N LYS A 83 -17.54 -3.92 -11.71
CA LYS A 83 -18.72 -3.08 -12.02
C LYS A 83 -18.28 -1.65 -12.32
N SER A 84 -19.06 -0.96 -13.15
CA SER A 84 -18.81 0.45 -13.45
C SER A 84 -18.71 1.27 -12.16
N GLY A 85 -17.67 2.10 -12.06
CA GLY A 85 -17.40 2.91 -10.86
C GLY A 85 -16.92 2.14 -9.62
N ALA A 86 -16.79 0.82 -9.68
CA ALA A 86 -16.40 -0.03 -8.54
C ALA A 86 -14.95 -0.52 -8.63
N TRP A 87 -14.14 0.07 -9.50
CA TRP A 87 -12.72 -0.27 -9.63
C TRP A 87 -11.88 0.91 -10.12
N ASN A 88 -10.60 0.89 -9.78
CA ASN A 88 -9.57 1.80 -10.30
C ASN A 88 -8.21 1.08 -10.27
N PHE A 89 -7.14 1.71 -10.77
CA PHE A 89 -5.82 1.10 -10.77
C PHE A 89 -4.73 2.17 -10.62
N GLY A 90 -3.53 1.76 -10.19
CA GLY A 90 -2.42 2.68 -10.02
C GLY A 90 -1.31 2.13 -9.15
N TRP A 91 -0.58 3.05 -8.52
CA TRP A 91 0.60 2.76 -7.71
C TRP A 91 0.46 3.35 -6.31
N LEU A 92 1.11 2.71 -5.35
CA LEU A 92 1.23 3.22 -3.99
C LEU A 92 2.72 3.47 -3.71
N VAL A 93 3.03 4.64 -3.15
CA VAL A 93 4.33 4.88 -2.53
C VAL A 93 4.14 4.73 -1.04
N LEU A 94 4.67 3.63 -0.49
CA LEU A 94 4.57 3.26 0.92
C LEU A 94 5.76 3.79 1.68
N ARG A 95 5.56 4.19 2.94
CA ARG A 95 6.63 4.61 3.86
C ARG A 95 6.57 3.81 5.15
N THR A 96 7.72 3.49 5.74
CA THR A 96 7.79 2.67 6.95
C THR A 96 7.01 3.26 8.13
N ASP A 97 6.85 4.57 8.20
CA ASP A 97 6.02 5.23 9.22
C ASP A 97 4.50 5.13 8.95
N GLY A 98 4.06 4.32 7.99
CA GLY A 98 2.65 4.13 7.64
C GLY A 98 2.08 5.16 6.66
N ALA A 99 2.82 6.22 6.30
CA ALA A 99 2.36 7.14 5.28
C ALA A 99 2.32 6.47 3.89
N CYS A 100 1.35 6.87 3.09
CA CYS A 100 1.16 6.35 1.73
C CYS A 100 0.68 7.46 0.80
N VAL A 101 1.25 7.52 -0.40
CA VAL A 101 0.67 8.28 -1.52
C VAL A 101 0.05 7.29 -2.48
N GLU A 102 -1.26 7.39 -2.70
CA GLU A 102 -1.92 6.64 -3.76
C GLU A 102 -1.95 7.50 -5.03
N ARG A 103 -1.26 7.07 -6.08
CA ARG A 103 -1.41 7.62 -7.43
C ARG A 103 -2.34 6.73 -8.21
N ILE A 104 -3.61 7.12 -8.30
CA ILE A 104 -4.69 6.31 -8.86
C ILE A 104 -5.16 6.91 -10.19
N SER A 105 -5.28 6.08 -11.21
CA SER A 105 -5.91 6.41 -12.48
C SER A 105 -7.40 6.06 -12.45
N ASN A 106 -8.24 7.00 -12.89
CA ASN A 106 -9.64 6.71 -13.18
C ASN A 106 -9.73 5.97 -14.54
N PRO A 107 -10.21 4.72 -14.59
CA PRO A 107 -10.18 3.93 -15.82
C PRO A 107 -11.06 4.44 -16.95
N TYR A 108 -12.01 5.33 -16.66
CA TYR A 108 -12.92 5.92 -17.67
C TYR A 108 -12.42 7.25 -18.23
N THR A 109 -11.54 7.95 -17.50
CA THR A 109 -11.05 9.28 -17.90
C THR A 109 -9.54 9.34 -18.09
N LEU A 110 -8.82 8.30 -17.65
CA LEU A 110 -7.36 8.20 -17.59
C LEU A 110 -6.67 9.31 -16.77
N LYS A 111 -7.45 10.11 -16.04
CA LYS A 111 -6.92 11.15 -15.16
C LYS A 111 -6.32 10.51 -13.91
N PHE A 112 -5.14 10.96 -13.55
CA PHE A 112 -4.45 10.59 -12.33
C PHE A 112 -4.88 11.50 -11.18
N THR A 113 -4.95 10.93 -9.99
CA THR A 113 -5.15 11.66 -8.75
C THR A 113 -4.20 11.12 -7.69
N ASP A 114 -3.55 12.02 -6.99
CA ASP A 114 -2.67 11.69 -5.87
C ASP A 114 -3.43 11.95 -4.57
N THR A 115 -3.47 10.93 -3.70
CA THR A 115 -4.12 11.05 -2.39
C THR A 115 -3.19 10.58 -1.29
N ASN A 116 -2.96 11.46 -0.31
CA ASN A 116 -2.21 11.11 0.89
C ASN A 116 -3.10 10.31 1.85
N ARG A 117 -2.57 9.19 2.34
CA ARG A 117 -3.23 8.27 3.26
C ARG A 117 -2.24 7.76 4.30
N ARG A 118 -2.78 7.07 5.31
CA ARG A 118 -2.02 6.33 6.30
C ARG A 118 -2.61 4.93 6.44
N TYR A 119 -1.75 3.93 6.43
CA TYR A 119 -2.13 2.52 6.51
C TYR A 119 -1.34 1.82 7.62
N GLU A 120 -1.91 0.74 8.14
CA GLU A 120 -1.12 -0.26 8.86
C GLU A 120 -0.35 -1.08 7.83
N LEU A 121 0.97 -1.11 7.99
CA LEU A 121 1.88 -1.70 7.02
C LEU A 121 2.76 -2.76 7.67
N ARG A 122 2.91 -3.91 7.00
CA ARG A 122 3.91 -4.93 7.34
C ARG A 122 4.90 -5.05 6.20
N TRP A 123 6.18 -5.20 6.54
CA TRP A 123 7.27 -5.30 5.57
C TRP A 123 7.85 -6.69 5.65
N PHE A 124 8.07 -7.31 4.50
CA PHE A 124 8.61 -8.66 4.38
C PHE A 124 9.83 -8.61 3.46
N VAL A 125 10.88 -9.34 3.83
CA VAL A 125 12.13 -9.46 3.07
C VAL A 125 12.35 -10.93 2.72
N ARG A 126 12.89 -11.19 1.54
CA ARG A 126 13.29 -12.53 1.09
C ARG A 126 14.61 -12.52 0.34
#